data_AF-A0A9D3S853-F1
#
_entry.id   AF-A0A9D3S853-F1
#
_cell.length_a   1.000
_cell.length_b   1.000
_cell.length_c   1.000
_cell.angle_alpha   90.00
_cell.angle_beta   90.00
_cell.angle_gamma   90.00
#
_symmetry.space_group_name_H-M   'P 1'
#
loop_
_entity.id
_entity.type
_entity.pdbx_description
1 polymer ?
#
loop_
_entity_poly.entity_id
_entity_poly.type
_entity_poly.pdbx_seq_one_letter_code
_entity_poly.pdbx_strand_id
1 'polypeptide(L)'
;MGKGQKITLVLISVIFLGQLCWTQGGNTILNHYTSTYGLLCYDACHLHKKEFYWCNTKKGWDYCSLNSNTDYKGFQCKDDHPCDLHDKEYYWCYNQAGDSNYCGIVALRTVLYRSSTYQSECRDECSYDESRLYYWCNTAKGWDYCSPSPDVTYKNEPCRADHGCNTHGYDYSWCWTASSWDYCGFTETSGIYGTPGRQKRQPEDKTVIKPT
;
A
#
# COMPACT_ATOMS: atom_id res chain seq x y z
N MET A 1 26.99 50.96 22.20
CA MET A 1 26.25 49.79 21.66
C MET A 1 26.79 49.44 20.29
N GLY A 2 27.62 48.40 20.25
CA GLY A 2 28.59 48.17 19.17
C GLY A 2 28.03 47.42 17.97
N LYS A 3 28.59 47.73 16.80
CA LYS A 3 28.34 47.09 15.49
C LYS A 3 28.30 45.55 15.52
N GLY A 4 28.94 44.91 16.49
CA GLY A 4 28.92 43.45 16.68
C GLY A 4 27.55 42.87 17.06
N GLN A 5 26.71 43.61 17.80
CA GLN A 5 25.41 43.11 18.27
C GLN A 5 24.35 43.02 17.14
N LYS A 6 24.49 43.85 16.10
CA LYS A 6 23.59 43.84 14.93
C LYS A 6 23.86 42.67 13.98
N ILE A 7 25.11 42.21 13.90
CA ILE A 7 25.50 41.11 13.01
C ILE A 7 25.04 39.76 13.58
N THR A 8 25.11 39.60 14.92
CA THR A 8 24.66 38.37 15.60
C THR A 8 23.15 38.15 15.47
N LEU A 9 22.33 39.22 15.54
CA LEU A 9 20.87 39.13 15.39
C LEU A 9 20.44 38.74 13.96
N VAL A 10 21.13 39.23 12.93
CA VAL A 10 20.85 38.87 11.53
C VAL A 10 21.22 37.42 11.22
N LEU A 11 22.30 36.91 11.80
CA LEU A 11 22.70 35.50 11.62
C LEU A 11 21.71 34.54 12.28
N ILE A 12 21.18 34.87 13.47
CA ILE A 12 20.19 34.04 14.17
C ILE A 12 18.84 34.03 13.43
N SER A 13 18.42 35.13 12.80
CA SER A 13 17.18 35.17 12.01
C SER A 13 17.27 34.36 10.70
N VAL A 14 18.43 34.31 10.06
CA VAL A 14 18.64 33.51 8.83
C VAL A 14 18.68 32.01 9.14
N ILE A 15 19.24 31.63 10.29
CA ILE A 15 19.27 30.23 10.74
C ILE A 15 17.85 29.75 11.12
N PHE A 16 17.04 30.58 11.78
CA PHE A 16 15.64 30.22 12.10
C PHE A 16 14.72 30.14 10.87
N LEU A 17 14.95 30.95 9.83
CA LEU A 17 14.20 30.86 8.57
C LEU A 17 14.62 29.64 7.71
N GLY A 18 15.85 29.14 7.87
CA GLY A 18 16.32 27.94 7.17
C GLY A 18 15.83 26.60 7.77
N GLN A 19 15.36 26.62 9.02
CA GLN A 19 14.90 25.41 9.73
C GLN A 19 13.40 25.10 9.55
N LEU A 20 12.59 26.05 9.05
CA LEU A 20 11.15 25.86 8.85
C LEU A 20 10.76 25.18 7.52
N CYS A 21 11.72 24.85 6.66
CA CYS A 21 11.42 24.28 5.33
C CYS A 21 11.84 22.81 5.16
N TRP A 22 11.96 22.06 6.26
CA TRP A 22 12.08 20.59 6.20
C TRP A 22 10.72 19.96 6.53
N THR A 23 9.69 20.28 5.75
CA THR A 23 8.57 19.34 5.65
C THR A 23 9.09 18.17 4.84
N GLN A 24 9.51 17.10 5.54
CA GLN A 24 9.69 15.80 4.91
C GLN A 24 8.37 15.44 4.25
N GLY A 25 8.29 15.63 2.94
CA GLY A 25 7.15 15.17 2.15
C GLY A 25 7.09 13.66 2.30
N GLY A 26 6.17 13.17 3.13
CA GLY A 26 5.85 11.75 3.17
C GLY A 26 5.42 11.34 1.77
N ASN A 27 6.12 10.36 1.19
CA ASN A 27 5.74 9.79 -0.10
C ASN A 27 4.41 9.03 0.10
N THR A 28 3.28 9.69 -0.18
CA THR A 28 1.95 9.08 -0.09
C THR A 28 1.78 8.11 -1.25
N ILE A 29 1.71 6.81 -0.94
CA ILE A 29 1.43 5.77 -1.93
C ILE A 29 -0.08 5.78 -2.21
N LEU A 30 -0.45 5.84 -3.49
CA LEU A 30 -1.85 5.88 -3.94
C LEU A 30 -2.23 4.58 -4.66
N ASN A 31 -3.45 4.12 -4.39
CA ASN A 31 -4.15 3.10 -5.15
C ASN A 31 -4.99 3.78 -6.23
N HIS A 32 -4.88 3.28 -7.46
CA HIS A 32 -5.70 3.72 -8.59
C HIS A 32 -6.69 2.61 -8.94
N TYR A 33 -7.96 2.96 -9.04
CA TYR A 33 -9.02 2.04 -9.41
C TYR A 33 -9.54 2.39 -10.79
N THR A 34 -9.92 1.36 -11.54
CA THR A 34 -10.35 1.54 -12.92
C THR A 34 -11.77 2.07 -13.02
N SER A 35 -12.06 2.82 -14.09
CA SER A 35 -13.34 3.49 -14.29
C SER A 35 -14.49 2.52 -14.53
N THR A 36 -14.31 1.49 -15.35
CA THR A 36 -15.40 0.60 -15.75
C THR A 36 -15.62 -0.51 -14.73
N TYR A 37 -14.53 -1.10 -14.24
CA TYR A 37 -14.61 -2.27 -13.37
C TYR A 37 -14.46 -1.97 -11.89
N GLY A 38 -14.02 -0.77 -11.50
CA GLY A 38 -13.74 -0.44 -10.10
C GLY A 38 -12.65 -1.31 -9.48
N LEU A 39 -11.72 -1.84 -10.31
CA LEU A 39 -10.68 -2.76 -9.86
C LEU A 39 -9.37 -2.01 -9.62
N LEU A 40 -8.63 -2.40 -8.59
CA LEU A 40 -7.28 -1.89 -8.33
C LEU A 40 -6.35 -2.21 -9.51
N CYS A 41 -5.61 -1.21 -9.98
CA CYS A 41 -4.60 -1.35 -11.02
C CYS A 41 -3.44 -2.26 -10.57
N TYR A 42 -2.99 -3.16 -11.43
CA TYR A 42 -1.79 -3.97 -11.22
C TYR A 42 -0.49 -3.19 -11.45
N ASP A 43 -0.56 -2.20 -12.32
CA ASP A 43 0.52 -1.30 -12.69
C ASP A 43 0.10 0.15 -12.43
N ALA A 44 1.06 1.07 -12.56
CA ALA A 44 0.76 2.47 -12.34
C ALA A 44 -0.19 3.00 -13.43
N CYS A 45 -1.05 3.94 -13.02
CA CYS A 45 -1.97 4.62 -13.92
C CYS A 45 -1.20 5.57 -14.85
N HIS A 46 -0.85 5.10 -16.05
CA HIS A 46 0.06 5.80 -16.96
C HIS A 46 -0.66 6.43 -18.14
N LEU A 47 -0.11 7.55 -18.64
CA LEU A 47 -0.60 8.19 -19.85
C LEU A 47 -0.18 7.37 -21.09
N HIS A 48 -1.16 6.81 -21.79
CA HIS A 48 -0.95 6.10 -23.05
C HIS A 48 -1.22 7.01 -24.24
N LYS A 49 -0.34 6.94 -25.25
CA LYS A 49 -0.44 7.67 -26.54
C LYS A 49 -0.70 9.18 -26.42
N LYS A 50 -0.37 9.77 -25.26
CA LYS A 50 -0.61 11.18 -24.91
C LYS A 50 -2.07 11.62 -24.84
N GLU A 51 -3.01 10.68 -24.73
CA GLU A 51 -4.44 11.01 -24.72
C GLU A 51 -5.13 10.63 -23.42
N PHE A 52 -4.77 9.49 -22.83
CA PHE A 52 -5.58 8.92 -21.75
C PHE A 52 -4.80 8.02 -20.78
N TYR A 53 -5.23 7.99 -19.52
CA TYR A 53 -4.63 7.24 -18.40
C TYR A 53 -5.30 5.88 -18.18
N TRP A 54 -4.52 4.81 -18.32
CA TRP A 54 -5.01 3.42 -18.34
C TRP A 54 -4.11 2.57 -17.45
N CYS A 55 -4.65 1.44 -16.99
CA CYS A 55 -3.89 0.44 -16.27
C CYS A 55 -4.47 -0.96 -16.54
N ASN A 56 -3.72 -1.99 -16.17
CA ASN A 56 -4.13 -3.39 -16.34
C ASN A 56 -4.71 -3.97 -15.04
N THR A 57 -5.67 -4.90 -15.19
CA THR A 57 -6.32 -5.62 -14.09
C THR A 57 -6.58 -7.07 -14.49
N LYS A 58 -7.16 -7.89 -13.59
CA LYS A 58 -7.69 -9.23 -13.94
C LYS A 58 -8.68 -9.23 -15.08
N LYS A 59 -9.40 -8.12 -15.34
CA LYS A 59 -10.37 -8.00 -16.45
C LYS A 59 -9.76 -7.40 -17.72
N GLY A 60 -8.46 -7.11 -17.72
CA GLY A 60 -7.74 -6.48 -18.82
C GLY A 60 -7.49 -4.99 -18.61
N TRP A 61 -7.25 -4.29 -19.70
CA TRP A 61 -6.99 -2.84 -19.73
C TRP A 61 -8.28 -2.05 -19.49
N ASP A 62 -8.22 -1.05 -18.63
CA ASP A 62 -9.34 -0.14 -18.35
C ASP A 62 -8.79 1.26 -18.02
N TYR A 63 -9.66 2.27 -18.09
CA TYR A 63 -9.32 3.65 -17.78
C TYR A 63 -9.05 3.82 -16.29
N CYS A 64 -8.18 4.76 -15.93
CA CYS A 64 -7.94 5.15 -14.54
C CYS A 64 -7.67 6.66 -14.50
N SER A 65 -7.73 7.25 -13.30
CA SER A 65 -7.40 8.67 -13.11
C SER A 65 -6.06 8.82 -12.39
N LEU A 66 -5.26 9.78 -12.83
CA LEU A 66 -3.97 10.09 -12.21
C LEU A 66 -4.15 10.75 -10.82
N ASN A 67 -5.17 11.59 -10.67
CA ASN A 67 -5.44 12.29 -9.42
C ASN A 67 -6.88 12.07 -8.98
N SER A 68 -7.14 12.32 -7.70
CA SER A 68 -8.51 12.33 -7.17
C SER A 68 -9.34 13.38 -7.93
N ASN A 69 -10.58 13.02 -8.24
CA ASN A 69 -11.57 13.87 -8.91
C ASN A 69 -11.14 14.44 -10.27
N THR A 70 -10.26 13.75 -11.00
CA THR A 70 -10.00 14.02 -12.41
C THR A 70 -10.59 12.93 -13.28
N ASP A 71 -10.95 13.26 -14.51
CA ASP A 71 -11.28 12.28 -15.54
C ASP A 71 -10.04 11.50 -16.02
N TYR A 72 -10.27 10.48 -16.84
CA TYR A 72 -9.22 9.63 -17.41
C TYR A 72 -8.26 10.34 -18.37
N LYS A 73 -8.49 11.61 -18.70
CA LYS A 73 -7.56 12.47 -19.47
C LYS A 73 -6.81 13.45 -18.57
N GLY A 74 -7.16 13.52 -17.29
CA GLY A 74 -6.57 14.40 -16.28
C GLY A 74 -7.28 15.75 -16.13
N PHE A 75 -8.45 15.96 -16.74
CA PHE A 75 -9.24 17.17 -16.50
C PHE A 75 -10.01 17.06 -15.20
N GLN A 76 -10.12 18.17 -14.46
CA GLN A 76 -10.90 18.20 -13.22
C GLN A 76 -12.38 17.95 -13.50
N CYS A 77 -12.98 17.07 -12.71
CA CYS A 77 -14.41 16.94 -12.61
C CYS A 77 -15.01 18.19 -11.98
N LYS A 78 -16.30 18.42 -12.19
CA LYS A 78 -17.04 19.48 -11.49
C LYS A 78 -17.26 19.11 -10.03
N ASP A 79 -17.28 20.10 -9.15
CA ASP A 79 -17.52 19.90 -7.72
C ASP A 79 -18.94 19.40 -7.43
N ASP A 80 -19.92 19.79 -8.25
CA ASP A 80 -21.32 19.35 -8.16
C ASP A 80 -21.60 18.03 -8.89
N HIS A 81 -20.60 17.49 -9.60
CA HIS A 81 -20.67 16.19 -10.25
C HIS A 81 -19.28 15.51 -10.18
N PRO A 82 -18.84 15.13 -8.97
CA PRO A 82 -17.51 14.57 -8.76
C PRO A 82 -17.36 13.20 -9.44
N CYS A 83 -16.16 12.64 -9.42
CA CYS A 83 -15.94 11.27 -9.88
C CYS A 83 -16.68 10.26 -9.00
N ASP A 84 -17.76 9.68 -9.53
CA ASP A 84 -18.59 8.69 -8.83
C ASP A 84 -19.39 7.85 -9.85
N LEU A 85 -20.20 6.90 -9.36
CA LEU A 85 -21.05 6.05 -10.18
C LEU A 85 -22.26 6.79 -10.78
N HIS A 86 -22.86 7.76 -10.06
CA HIS A 86 -24.06 8.51 -10.51
C HIS A 86 -25.12 7.62 -11.16
N ASP A 87 -25.52 6.56 -10.44
CA ASP A 87 -26.48 5.55 -10.90
C ASP A 87 -26.06 4.77 -12.16
N LYS A 88 -24.76 4.72 -12.46
CA LYS A 88 -24.15 3.82 -13.46
C LYS A 88 -23.36 2.70 -12.81
N GLU A 89 -22.99 1.72 -13.61
CA GLU A 89 -22.09 0.63 -13.21
C GLU A 89 -20.60 0.98 -13.43
N TYR A 90 -20.30 2.22 -13.82
CA TYR A 90 -18.95 2.72 -14.05
C TYR A 90 -18.81 4.13 -13.48
N TYR A 91 -17.58 4.49 -13.11
CA TYR A 91 -17.24 5.79 -12.58
C TYR A 91 -17.08 6.83 -13.69
N TRP A 92 -17.73 7.97 -13.54
CA TRP A 92 -17.66 9.06 -14.51
C TRP A 92 -17.97 10.42 -13.88
N CYS A 93 -17.67 11.48 -14.61
CA CYS A 93 -18.01 12.84 -14.21
C CYS A 93 -18.23 13.77 -15.41
N TYR A 94 -18.78 14.95 -15.15
CA TYR A 94 -18.63 16.07 -16.08
C TYR A 94 -17.34 16.81 -15.77
N ASN A 95 -16.53 17.06 -16.79
CA ASN A 95 -15.38 17.95 -16.63
C ASN A 95 -15.82 19.43 -16.61
N GLN A 96 -14.87 20.33 -16.34
CA GLN A 96 -15.14 21.78 -16.32
C GLN A 96 -15.63 22.35 -17.66
N ALA A 97 -15.37 21.68 -18.79
CA ALA A 97 -15.89 22.05 -20.11
C ALA A 97 -17.33 21.54 -20.37
N GLY A 98 -17.85 20.67 -19.51
CA GLY A 98 -19.17 20.05 -19.64
C GLY A 98 -19.19 18.71 -20.38
N ASP A 99 -18.02 18.16 -20.75
CA ASP A 99 -17.95 16.84 -21.36
C ASP A 99 -18.15 15.74 -20.32
N SER A 100 -18.92 14.71 -20.68
CA SER A 100 -19.02 13.47 -19.90
C SER A 100 -17.81 12.59 -20.18
N ASN A 101 -17.01 12.29 -19.15
CA ASN A 101 -15.83 11.44 -19.26
C ASN A 101 -15.78 10.41 -18.12
N TYR A 102 -15.17 9.27 -18.40
CA TYR A 102 -14.81 8.28 -17.37
C TYR A 102 -13.84 8.87 -16.35
N CYS A 103 -13.86 8.35 -15.13
CA CYS A 103 -12.91 8.72 -14.11
C CYS A 103 -12.63 7.49 -13.23
N GLY A 104 -11.45 7.39 -12.63
CA GLY A 104 -11.10 6.34 -11.70
C GLY A 104 -11.00 6.89 -10.28
N ILE A 105 -11.37 6.08 -9.28
CA ILE A 105 -11.15 6.43 -7.88
C ILE A 105 -9.66 6.36 -7.56
N VAL A 106 -9.17 7.35 -6.82
CA VAL A 106 -7.78 7.38 -6.31
C VAL A 106 -7.83 7.47 -4.79
N ALA A 107 -7.25 6.49 -4.11
CA ALA A 107 -7.30 6.39 -2.65
C ALA A 107 -5.90 6.20 -2.05
N LEU A 108 -5.70 6.61 -0.81
CA LEU A 108 -4.47 6.34 -0.08
C LEU A 108 -4.31 4.83 0.15
N ARG A 109 -3.12 4.31 -0.15
CA ARG A 109 -2.77 2.92 0.12
C ARG A 109 -2.36 2.77 1.58
N THR A 110 -3.32 2.38 2.42
CA THR A 110 -3.12 2.23 3.87
C THR A 110 -2.66 0.84 4.28
N VAL A 111 -2.86 -0.18 3.44
CA VAL A 111 -2.43 -1.56 3.71
C VAL A 111 -1.54 -2.06 2.59
N LEU A 112 -0.37 -2.58 2.96
CA LEU A 112 0.56 -3.29 2.10
C LEU A 112 0.51 -4.76 2.43
N TYR A 113 0.24 -5.58 1.43
CA TYR A 113 0.29 -7.04 1.54
C TYR A 113 1.61 -7.53 0.97
N ARG A 114 2.26 -8.45 1.68
CA ARG A 114 3.44 -9.18 1.21
C ARG A 114 3.11 -10.65 1.10
N SER A 115 3.42 -11.23 -0.05
CA SER A 115 3.09 -12.60 -0.37
C SER A 115 3.90 -13.61 0.46
N SER A 116 3.41 -14.84 0.53
CA SER A 116 3.91 -15.87 1.45
C SER A 116 5.18 -16.54 0.94
N THR A 117 5.20 -16.96 -0.33
CA THR A 117 6.30 -17.74 -0.90
C THR A 117 7.44 -16.84 -1.34
N TYR A 118 7.11 -15.80 -2.10
CA TYR A 118 8.08 -14.91 -2.71
C TYR A 118 8.47 -13.73 -1.83
N GLN A 119 7.76 -13.51 -0.72
CA GLN A 119 7.91 -12.34 0.14
C GLN A 119 7.92 -11.04 -0.66
N SER A 120 7.09 -10.98 -1.70
CA SER A 120 7.02 -9.87 -2.64
C SER A 120 5.78 -9.04 -2.35
N GLU A 121 5.87 -7.73 -2.54
CA GLU A 121 4.71 -6.86 -2.39
C GLU A 121 3.63 -7.24 -3.40
N CYS A 122 2.39 -7.37 -2.92
CA CYS A 122 1.23 -7.52 -3.76
C CYS A 122 0.98 -6.24 -4.54
N ARG A 123 0.74 -6.36 -5.84
CA ARG A 123 0.37 -5.26 -6.73
C ARG A 123 -1.11 -4.95 -6.66
N ASP A 124 -1.92 -5.95 -6.34
CA ASP A 124 -3.35 -5.86 -6.09
C ASP A 124 -3.68 -6.20 -4.62
N GLU A 125 -4.97 -6.13 -4.29
CA GLU A 125 -5.46 -6.53 -2.98
C GLU A 125 -5.30 -8.03 -2.77
N CYS A 126 -5.04 -8.42 -1.53
CA CYS A 126 -5.07 -9.82 -1.15
C CYS A 126 -6.50 -10.36 -1.21
N SER A 127 -6.85 -10.98 -2.34
CA SER A 127 -8.23 -11.29 -2.70
C SER A 127 -8.54 -12.76 -2.49
N TYR A 128 -9.70 -13.05 -1.89
CA TYR A 128 -10.21 -14.41 -1.79
C TYR A 128 -10.73 -14.91 -3.14
N ASP A 129 -10.31 -16.10 -3.53
CA ASP A 129 -10.84 -16.81 -4.70
C ASP A 129 -11.79 -17.91 -4.25
N GLU A 130 -13.08 -17.76 -4.55
CA GLU A 130 -14.12 -18.73 -4.14
C GLU A 130 -13.98 -20.11 -4.80
N SER A 131 -13.39 -20.18 -6.00
CA SER A 131 -13.19 -21.45 -6.71
C SER A 131 -12.03 -22.23 -6.12
N ARG A 132 -10.98 -21.50 -5.70
CA ARG A 132 -9.74 -22.08 -5.18
C ARG A 132 -9.70 -22.18 -3.66
N LEU A 133 -10.61 -21.47 -2.98
CA LEU A 133 -10.77 -21.41 -1.53
C LEU A 133 -9.54 -20.87 -0.79
N TYR A 134 -8.90 -19.84 -1.35
CA TYR A 134 -7.76 -19.18 -0.70
C TYR A 134 -7.56 -17.74 -1.17
N TYR A 135 -6.78 -17.01 -0.38
CA TYR A 135 -6.33 -15.66 -0.67
C TYR A 135 -5.05 -15.66 -1.50
N TRP A 136 -5.00 -14.80 -2.52
CA TRP A 136 -3.84 -14.62 -3.37
C TRP A 136 -3.75 -13.20 -3.91
N CYS A 137 -2.58 -12.86 -4.45
CA CYS A 137 -2.32 -11.58 -5.07
C CYS A 137 -1.31 -11.75 -6.22
N ASN A 138 -1.26 -10.77 -7.13
CA ASN A 138 -0.21 -10.66 -8.14
C ASN A 138 1.00 -9.94 -7.58
N THR A 139 2.19 -10.46 -7.87
CA THR A 139 3.46 -9.86 -7.49
C THR A 139 4.33 -9.62 -8.72
N ALA A 140 5.49 -8.99 -8.53
CA ALA A 140 6.49 -8.88 -9.60
C ALA A 140 7.03 -10.24 -10.08
N LYS A 141 6.87 -11.32 -9.29
CA LYS A 141 7.29 -12.68 -9.64
C LYS A 141 6.13 -13.56 -10.15
N GLY A 142 4.95 -12.98 -10.37
CA GLY A 142 3.73 -13.69 -10.72
C GLY A 142 2.75 -13.79 -9.56
N TRP A 143 1.73 -14.63 -9.69
CA TRP A 143 0.77 -14.90 -8.62
C TRP A 143 1.46 -15.55 -7.41
N ASP A 144 1.00 -15.23 -6.20
CA ASP A 144 1.43 -15.88 -4.96
C ASP A 144 0.34 -15.79 -3.89
N TYR A 145 0.46 -16.61 -2.85
CA TYR A 145 -0.43 -16.59 -1.70
C TYR A 145 -0.20 -15.36 -0.83
N CYS A 146 -1.26 -14.83 -0.25
CA CYS A 146 -1.20 -13.73 0.70
C CYS A 146 -2.21 -13.98 1.83
N SER A 147 -2.10 -13.25 2.94
CA SER A 147 -3.05 -13.33 4.04
C SER A 147 -3.88 -12.05 4.13
N PRO A 148 -5.19 -12.15 4.44
CA PRO A 148 -6.06 -10.98 4.56
C PRO A 148 -5.77 -10.14 5.81
N SER A 149 -5.09 -10.71 6.82
CA SER A 149 -4.75 -10.06 8.07
C SER A 149 -3.45 -10.62 8.68
N PRO A 150 -2.88 -10.00 9.72
CA PRO A 150 -1.74 -10.56 10.44
C PRO A 150 -2.08 -11.91 11.10
N ASP A 151 -1.10 -12.80 11.19
CA ASP A 151 -1.17 -14.07 11.93
C ASP A 151 -2.35 -14.99 11.55
N VAL A 152 -2.74 -14.96 10.28
CA VAL A 152 -3.59 -15.97 9.66
C VAL A 152 -2.92 -16.52 8.41
N THR A 153 -3.26 -17.75 8.05
CA THR A 153 -2.78 -18.39 6.83
C THR A 153 -3.42 -17.78 5.58
N TYR A 154 -2.93 -18.15 4.40
CA TYR A 154 -3.55 -17.79 3.13
C TYR A 154 -4.95 -18.38 2.92
N LYS A 155 -5.41 -19.29 3.80
CA LYS A 155 -6.79 -19.78 3.88
C LYS A 155 -7.59 -19.11 5.00
N ASN A 156 -7.04 -18.07 5.62
CA ASN A 156 -7.63 -17.38 6.77
C ASN A 156 -7.80 -18.27 8.01
N GLU A 157 -6.95 -19.29 8.16
CA GLU A 157 -6.89 -20.07 9.40
C GLU A 157 -5.97 -19.38 10.41
N PRO A 158 -6.34 -19.28 11.70
CA PRO A 158 -5.48 -18.65 12.70
C PRO A 158 -4.16 -19.39 12.89
N CYS A 159 -3.07 -18.63 12.89
CA CYS A 159 -1.79 -19.12 13.38
C CYS A 159 -1.87 -19.33 14.90
N ARG A 160 -1.13 -20.31 15.41
CA ARG A 160 -0.98 -20.54 16.85
C ARG A 160 -0.26 -19.36 17.49
N ALA A 161 -0.69 -18.98 18.69
CA ALA A 161 -0.12 -17.85 19.42
C ALA A 161 1.38 -18.01 19.73
N ASP A 162 1.87 -19.25 19.91
CA ASP A 162 3.29 -19.55 20.13
C ASP A 162 4.09 -19.71 18.83
N HIS A 163 3.42 -19.62 17.67
CA HIS A 163 4.05 -19.77 16.37
C HIS A 163 3.34 -18.92 15.31
N GLY A 164 3.42 -17.59 15.47
CA GLY A 164 2.86 -16.62 14.53
C GLY A 164 3.46 -16.70 13.12
N CYS A 165 2.86 -15.95 12.21
CA CYS A 165 3.29 -15.87 10.82
C CYS A 165 4.71 -15.29 10.72
N ASN A 166 5.65 -16.09 10.24
CA ASN A 166 7.04 -15.65 10.05
C ASN A 166 7.76 -16.58 9.08
N THR A 167 9.01 -16.25 8.73
CA THR A 167 9.82 -17.11 7.88
C THR A 167 10.43 -18.29 8.61
N HIS A 168 10.61 -18.19 9.94
CA HIS A 168 11.22 -19.23 10.77
C HIS A 168 12.54 -19.79 10.21
N GLY A 169 13.31 -18.93 9.53
CA GLY A 169 14.60 -19.29 8.91
C GLY A 169 14.52 -19.74 7.44
N TYR A 170 13.33 -19.74 6.83
CA TYR A 170 13.11 -20.09 5.43
C TYR A 170 13.00 -18.85 4.53
N ASP A 171 12.91 -19.07 3.21
CA ASP A 171 12.68 -18.04 2.19
C ASP A 171 11.19 -17.75 1.93
N TYR A 172 10.30 -18.47 2.61
CA TYR A 172 8.84 -18.27 2.63
C TYR A 172 8.36 -18.07 4.07
N SER A 173 7.16 -17.50 4.23
CA SER A 173 6.50 -17.34 5.53
C SER A 173 5.37 -18.34 5.75
N TRP A 174 5.30 -18.86 6.97
CA TRP A 174 4.36 -19.90 7.39
C TRP A 174 4.12 -19.87 8.90
N CYS A 175 3.12 -20.61 9.35
CA CYS A 175 2.84 -20.81 10.78
C CYS A 175 2.22 -22.19 11.06
N TRP A 176 2.24 -22.62 12.33
CA TRP A 176 1.39 -23.73 12.77
C TRP A 176 -0.03 -23.23 13.01
N THR A 177 -1.03 -23.96 12.55
CA THR A 177 -2.44 -23.84 12.92
C THR A 177 -2.76 -24.84 14.04
N ALA A 178 -4.03 -24.99 14.41
CA ALA A 178 -4.45 -25.94 15.45
C ALA A 178 -4.11 -27.40 15.12
N SER A 179 -4.04 -27.77 13.85
CA SER A 179 -3.93 -29.17 13.40
C SER A 179 -2.80 -29.44 12.40
N SER A 180 -2.20 -28.42 11.79
CA SER A 180 -1.14 -28.54 10.77
C SER A 180 -0.28 -27.28 10.72
N TRP A 181 0.60 -27.16 9.73
CA TRP A 181 1.21 -25.90 9.33
C TRP A 181 0.64 -25.43 7.99
N ASP A 182 0.71 -24.13 7.72
CA ASP A 182 0.39 -23.58 6.41
C ASP A 182 1.09 -22.24 6.11
N TYR A 183 1.07 -21.82 4.85
CA TYR A 183 1.63 -20.54 4.41
C TYR A 183 0.84 -19.34 4.91
N CYS A 184 1.52 -18.23 5.15
CA CYS A 184 0.91 -16.97 5.55
C CYS A 184 1.68 -15.78 4.96
N GLY A 185 0.96 -14.73 4.56
CA GLY A 185 1.55 -13.47 4.10
C GLY A 185 1.65 -12.44 5.22
N PHE A 186 2.41 -11.37 4.98
CA PHE A 186 2.50 -10.24 5.90
C PHE A 186 1.54 -9.13 5.50
N THR A 187 1.08 -8.37 6.49
CA THR A 187 0.30 -7.16 6.29
C THR A 187 0.95 -6.01 7.07
N GLU A 188 1.14 -4.86 6.42
CA GLU A 188 1.71 -3.67 7.02
C GLU A 188 0.75 -2.49 6.80
N THR A 189 0.43 -1.74 7.86
CA THR A 189 -0.35 -0.51 7.75
C THR A 189 0.57 0.68 7.50
N SER A 190 0.47 1.28 6.33
CA SER A 190 1.20 2.49 5.98
C SER A 190 0.58 3.70 6.69
N GLY A 191 1.20 4.15 7.78
CA GLY A 191 1.21 5.58 8.11
C GLY A 191 0.62 6.06 9.43
N ILE A 192 0.28 5.23 10.44
CA ILE A 192 -0.13 5.75 11.76
C ILE A 192 0.42 4.85 12.89
N TYR A 193 1.45 5.35 13.58
CA TYR A 193 2.17 4.83 14.77
C TYR A 193 3.21 3.71 14.60
N GLY A 194 4.47 4.10 14.84
CA GLY A 194 5.47 3.36 15.63
C GLY A 194 5.83 1.96 15.16
N THR A 195 7.01 1.84 14.55
CA THR A 195 7.75 0.57 14.48
C THR A 195 7.64 -0.22 15.79
N PRO A 196 7.13 -1.47 15.80
CA PRO A 196 7.70 -2.45 16.70
C PRO A 196 9.08 -2.73 16.13
N GLY A 197 10.09 -2.11 16.73
CA GLY A 197 11.47 -2.40 16.43
C GLY A 197 11.65 -3.91 16.38
N ARG A 198 12.18 -4.40 15.25
CA ARG A 198 12.71 -5.74 15.06
C ARG A 198 13.62 -6.06 16.25
N GLN A 199 13.09 -6.65 17.31
CA GLN A 199 13.92 -7.19 18.39
C GLN A 199 14.63 -8.40 17.81
N LYS A 200 15.88 -8.19 17.39
CA LYS A 200 16.85 -9.28 17.32
C LYS A 200 16.92 -9.83 18.74
N ARG A 201 16.34 -11.01 18.97
CA ARG A 201 16.63 -11.80 20.17
C ARG A 201 18.14 -12.01 20.20
N GLN A 202 18.77 -11.57 21.29
CA GLN A 202 20.15 -11.91 21.62
C GLN A 202 20.29 -13.45 21.63
N PRO A 203 21.41 -14.01 21.16
CA PRO A 203 21.68 -15.43 21.40
C PRO A 203 21.84 -15.68 22.90
N GLU A 204 21.09 -16.65 23.43
CA GLU A 204 21.19 -17.08 24.83
C GLU A 204 22.59 -17.63 25.13
N ASP A 205 23.21 -17.06 26.18
CA ASP A 205 24.48 -17.51 26.73
C ASP A 205 24.27 -18.80 27.54
N LYS A 206 24.82 -19.91 27.04
CA LYS A 206 24.79 -21.21 27.71
C LYS A 206 25.92 -21.29 28.73
N THR A 207 25.66 -20.91 29.97
CA THR A 207 26.41 -21.40 31.13
C THR A 207 25.50 -21.67 32.32
N VAL A 208 24.98 -22.91 32.41
CA VAL A 208 24.43 -23.45 33.65
C VAL A 208 25.50 -24.32 34.31
N ILE A 209 26.01 -23.83 35.43
CA ILE A 209 26.93 -24.52 36.34
C ILE A 209 26.16 -25.69 37.00
N LYS A 210 26.73 -26.90 36.97
CA LYS A 210 26.24 -28.06 37.73
C LYS A 210 26.45 -27.83 39.24
N PRO A 211 25.46 -28.11 40.11
CA PRO A 211 25.72 -28.18 41.53
C PRO A 211 26.37 -29.52 41.90
N THR A 212 27.27 -29.45 42.87
CA THR A 212 27.85 -30.59 43.61
C THR A 212 27.00 -30.82 44.85
#